data_AF-T2JD84-F1
#
_entry.id   AF-T2JD84-F1
#
_cell.length_a   1.000
_cell.length_b   1.000
_cell.length_c   1.000
_cell.angle_alpha   90.00
_cell.angle_beta   90.00
_cell.angle_gamma   90.00
#
_symmetry.space_group_name_H-M   'P 1'
#
loop_
_entity.id
_entity.type
_entity.pdbx_description
1 polymer ?
#
loop_
_entity_poly.entity_id
_entity_poly.type
_entity_poly.pdbx_seq_one_letter_code
_entity_poly.pdbx_strand_id
1 'polypeptide(L)'
;MTISLNKHQTEELQKFFDEIDQDHNGRIEKEELKQLLEKIWGKNTDFDINKAVTSIFKKCDTNGDGFITFDELASLAKYNATSGNQIKK
;
A
#
# COMPACT_ATOMS: atom_id res chain seq x y z
N MET A 1 -16.56 2.69 -20.70
CA MET A 1 -16.85 3.65 -19.60
C MET A 1 -15.71 3.56 -18.61
N THR A 2 -14.79 4.52 -18.66
CA THR A 2 -13.68 4.60 -17.72
C THR A 2 -14.24 4.90 -16.34
N ILE A 3 -13.99 3.97 -15.41
CA ILE A 3 -14.39 4.11 -14.01
C ILE A 3 -13.54 5.25 -13.45
N SER A 4 -14.16 6.42 -13.32
CA SER A 4 -13.62 7.55 -12.57
C SER A 4 -13.34 7.06 -11.16
N LEU A 5 -12.07 7.06 -10.76
CA LEU A 5 -11.70 6.92 -9.36
C LEU A 5 -12.41 8.05 -8.60
N ASN A 6 -13.26 7.71 -7.62
CA ASN A 6 -13.89 8.71 -6.77
C ASN A 6 -12.77 9.51 -6.10
N LYS A 7 -12.77 10.85 -6.28
CA LYS A 7 -11.76 11.79 -5.74
C LYS A 7 -11.32 11.43 -4.31
N HIS A 8 -12.28 11.10 -3.46
CA HIS A 8 -12.06 10.77 -2.06
C HIS A 8 -11.14 9.55 -1.82
N GLN A 9 -11.18 8.50 -2.66
CA GLN A 9 -10.26 7.36 -2.48
C GLN A 9 -8.86 7.69 -2.97
N THR A 10 -8.74 8.57 -3.97
CA THR A 10 -7.44 8.99 -4.48
C THR A 10 -6.73 9.86 -3.45
N GLU A 11 -7.46 10.74 -2.76
CA GLU A 11 -6.91 11.62 -1.72
C GLU A 11 -6.41 10.85 -0.49
N GLU A 12 -7.14 9.83 -0.03
CA GLU A 12 -6.73 9.01 1.12
C GLU A 12 -5.53 8.12 0.77
N LEU A 13 -5.51 7.56 -0.44
CA LEU A 13 -4.35 6.81 -0.94
C LEU A 13 -3.14 7.72 -1.09
N GLN A 14 -3.32 8.93 -1.61
CA GLN A 14 -2.24 9.89 -1.80
C GLN A 14 -1.67 10.35 -0.46
N LYS A 15 -2.51 10.64 0.55
CA LYS A 15 -2.03 10.96 1.90
C LYS A 15 -1.27 9.80 2.51
N PHE A 16 -1.82 8.59 2.43
CA PHE A 16 -1.14 7.41 2.95
C PHE A 16 0.21 7.22 2.26
N PHE A 17 0.24 7.36 0.93
CA PHE A 17 1.45 7.26 0.11
C PHE A 17 2.49 8.30 0.53
N ASP A 18 2.10 9.57 0.66
CA ASP A 18 2.95 10.69 1.08
C ASP A 18 3.50 10.51 2.51
N GLU A 19 2.76 9.81 3.38
CA GLU A 19 3.21 9.50 4.73
C GLU A 19 4.28 8.39 4.78
N ILE A 20 4.31 7.50 3.77
CA ILE A 20 5.29 6.41 3.67
C ILE A 20 6.50 6.82 2.83
N ASP A 21 6.26 7.38 1.64
CA ASP A 21 7.24 7.84 0.65
C ASP A 21 7.96 9.08 1.17
N GLN A 22 9.04 8.87 1.92
CA GLN A 22 9.79 9.96 2.56
C GLN A 22 10.73 10.66 1.60
N ASP A 23 11.20 9.95 0.57
CA ASP A 23 12.06 10.53 -0.45
C ASP A 23 11.27 11.13 -1.62
N HIS A 24 9.93 11.00 -1.61
CA HIS A 24 9.00 11.50 -2.62
C HIS A 24 9.38 11.05 -4.03
N ASN A 25 9.91 9.84 -4.14
CA ASN A 25 10.37 9.28 -5.41
C ASN A 25 9.21 8.66 -6.22
N GLY A 26 8.00 8.60 -5.65
CA GLY A 26 6.80 8.05 -6.30
C GLY A 26 6.69 6.52 -6.18
N ARG A 27 7.47 5.87 -5.31
CA ARG A 27 7.49 4.43 -5.08
C ARG A 27 7.87 4.10 -3.62
N ILE A 28 7.06 3.31 -2.95
CA ILE A 28 7.36 2.88 -1.59
C ILE A 28 8.34 1.71 -1.63
N GLU A 29 9.49 1.89 -1.01
CA GLU A 29 10.48 0.82 -0.86
C GLU A 29 10.23 -0.01 0.41
N LYS A 30 10.78 -1.24 0.46
CA LYS A 30 10.69 -2.09 1.67
C LYS A 30 11.28 -1.42 2.89
N GLU A 31 12.36 -0.67 2.71
CA GLU A 31 13.03 0.07 3.77
C GLU A 31 12.12 1.17 4.33
N GLU A 32 11.41 1.91 3.49
CA GLU A 32 10.51 2.99 3.91
C GLU A 32 9.30 2.47 4.67
N LEU A 33 8.67 1.41 4.14
CA LEU A 33 7.57 0.73 4.83
C LEU A 33 8.04 0.19 6.19
N LYS A 34 9.24 -0.40 6.24
CA LYS A 34 9.83 -0.89 7.49
C LYS A 34 10.02 0.24 8.49
N GLN A 35 10.59 1.36 8.08
CA GLN A 35 10.79 2.52 8.96
C GLN A 35 9.48 3.08 9.49
N LEU A 36 8.44 3.14 8.66
CA LEU A 36 7.11 3.56 9.09
C LEU A 36 6.53 2.60 10.13
N LEU A 37 6.61 1.28 9.89
CA LEU A 37 6.11 0.28 10.83
C LEU A 37 6.90 0.28 12.15
N GLU A 38 8.22 0.49 12.09
CA GLU A 38 9.06 0.72 13.28
C GLU A 38 8.66 1.98 14.05
N LYS A 39 8.22 3.03 13.35
CA LYS A 39 7.75 4.29 13.95
C LYS A 39 6.36 4.15 14.58
N ILE A 40 5.43 3.41 13.95
CA ILE A 40 4.05 3.21 14.43
C ILE A 40 4.00 2.23 15.60
N TRP A 41 4.61 1.04 15.44
CA TRP A 41 4.56 0.00 16.47
C TRP A 41 5.67 0.13 17.52
N GLY A 42 6.68 0.95 17.25
CA GLY A 42 7.85 1.11 18.11
C GLY A 42 8.77 -0.11 18.05
N LYS A 43 10.08 0.13 18.18
CA LYS A 43 11.13 -0.91 18.15
C LYS A 43 11.02 -1.99 19.24
N ASN A 44 10.08 -1.86 20.18
CA ASN A 44 9.91 -2.74 21.34
C ASN A 44 8.69 -3.68 21.25
N THR A 45 8.06 -3.78 20.10
CA THR A 45 7.02 -4.81 19.89
C THR A 45 7.68 -6.14 19.55
N ASP A 46 7.16 -7.24 20.13
CA ASP A 46 7.52 -8.65 19.77
C ASP A 46 7.08 -9.01 18.33
N PHE A 47 6.68 -7.99 17.55
CA PHE A 47 6.12 -8.12 16.22
C PHE A 47 7.24 -8.12 15.19
N ASP A 48 7.22 -9.13 14.33
CA ASP A 48 8.24 -9.36 13.33
C ASP A 48 8.02 -8.43 12.13
N ILE A 49 8.49 -7.18 12.24
CA ILE A 49 8.26 -6.10 11.27
C ILE A 49 8.67 -6.54 9.85
N ASN A 50 9.79 -7.27 9.70
CA ASN A 50 10.22 -7.77 8.40
C ASN A 50 9.17 -8.70 7.75
N LYS A 51 8.52 -9.54 8.56
CA LYS A 51 7.45 -10.43 8.11
C LYS A 51 6.21 -9.65 7.69
N ALA A 52 5.87 -8.60 8.43
CA ALA A 52 4.75 -7.72 8.12
C ALA A 52 4.99 -6.95 6.82
N VAL A 53 6.16 -6.31 6.68
CA VAL A 53 6.61 -5.65 5.45
C VAL A 53 6.51 -6.62 4.29
N THR A 54 7.09 -7.82 4.41
CA THR A 54 7.07 -8.83 3.34
C THR A 54 5.65 -9.25 2.97
N SER A 55 4.77 -9.41 3.96
CA SER A 55 3.38 -9.83 3.73
C SER A 55 2.53 -8.74 3.06
N ILE A 56 2.76 -7.48 3.44
CA ILE A 56 2.11 -6.31 2.84
C ILE A 56 2.64 -6.12 1.42
N PHE A 57 3.96 -6.16 1.22
CA PHE A 57 4.59 -6.13 -0.10
C PHE A 57 4.00 -7.19 -1.01
N LYS A 58 4.00 -8.46 -0.61
CA LYS A 58 3.43 -9.54 -1.44
C LYS A 58 1.97 -9.36 -1.83
N LYS A 59 1.21 -8.57 -1.08
CA LYS A 59 -0.21 -8.28 -1.39
C LYS A 59 -0.36 -7.08 -2.33
N CYS A 60 0.56 -6.13 -2.29
CA CYS A 60 0.49 -4.88 -3.03
C CYS A 60 1.37 -4.88 -4.29
N ASP A 61 2.62 -5.35 -4.16
CA ASP A 61 3.61 -5.55 -5.22
C ASP A 61 3.13 -6.68 -6.14
N THR A 62 2.46 -6.28 -7.22
CA THR A 62 1.82 -7.20 -8.17
C THR A 62 2.75 -7.47 -9.35
N ASN A 63 3.64 -6.53 -9.63
CA ASN A 63 4.62 -6.63 -10.70
C ASN A 63 5.91 -7.38 -10.27
N GLY A 64 6.12 -7.56 -8.96
CA GLY A 64 7.26 -8.24 -8.36
C GLY A 64 8.57 -7.45 -8.43
N ASP A 65 8.51 -6.14 -8.61
CA ASP A 65 9.69 -5.28 -8.75
C ASP A 65 10.34 -4.93 -7.39
N GLY A 66 9.66 -5.26 -6.28
CA GLY A 66 10.14 -4.99 -4.93
C GLY A 66 9.84 -3.58 -4.43
N PHE A 67 9.01 -2.82 -5.16
CA PHE A 67 8.52 -1.49 -4.85
C PHE A 67 7.00 -1.47 -4.92
N ILE A 68 6.35 -0.51 -4.24
CA ILE A 68 4.91 -0.29 -4.41
C ILE A 68 4.74 1.09 -5.02
N THR A 69 4.37 1.12 -6.29
CA THR A 69 4.10 2.38 -6.99
C THR A 69 2.71 2.90 -6.68
N PHE A 70 2.50 4.22 -6.85
CA PHE A 70 1.17 4.81 -6.70
C PHE A 70 0.13 4.14 -7.62
N ASP A 71 0.55 3.74 -8.83
CA ASP A 71 -0.33 3.06 -9.78
C ASP A 71 -0.77 1.67 -9.28
N GLU A 72 0.13 0.92 -8.64
CA GLU A 72 -0.21 -0.37 -8.02
C GLU A 72 -1.14 -0.20 -6.82
N LEU A 73 -0.89 0.81 -5.98
CA LEU A 73 -1.75 1.11 -4.85
C LEU A 73 -3.16 1.54 -5.31
N ALA A 74 -3.22 2.41 -6.32
CA ALA A 74 -4.47 2.85 -6.94
C ALA A 74 -5.21 1.69 -7.61
N SER A 75 -4.48 0.82 -8.30
CA SER A 75 -5.02 -0.40 -8.93
C SER A 75 -5.58 -1.37 -7.89
N LEU A 76 -4.88 -1.59 -6.77
CA LEU A 76 -5.33 -2.41 -5.65
C LEU A 76 -6.61 -1.85 -5.02
N ALA A 77 -6.67 -0.53 -4.80
CA ALA A 77 -7.86 0.12 -4.27
C ALA A 77 -9.06 0.00 -5.24
N LYS A 78 -8.81 0.17 -6.54
CA LYS A 78 -9.82 -0.02 -7.59
C LYS A 78 -10.32 -1.46 -7.65
N TYR A 79 -9.41 -2.43 -7.48
CA TYR A 79 -9.74 -3.85 -7.45
C TYR A 79 -10.60 -4.21 -6.23
N ASN A 80 -10.25 -3.72 -5.03
CA ASN A 80 -11.05 -3.93 -3.82
C ASN A 80 -12.41 -3.24 -3.88
N ALA A 81 -12.50 -2.02 -4.45
CA ALA A 81 -13.76 -1.32 -4.64
C ALA A 81 -14.69 -2.03 -5.64
N THR A 82 -14.12 -2.72 -6.64
CA THR A 82 -14.88 -3.48 -7.64
C THR A 82 -15.22 -4.89 -7.15
N SER A 83 -14.43 -5.46 -6.24
CA SER A 83 -14.58 -6.83 -5.72
C SER A 83 -15.50 -6.95 -4.49
N GLY A 84 -16.06 -5.84 -4.01
CA GLY A 84 -17.13 -5.83 -3.00
C GLY A 84 -18.50 -6.34 -3.49
N ASN A 85 -18.64 -6.73 -4.78
CA ASN A 85 -19.90 -7.21 -5.34
C ASN A 85 -19.78 -8.47 -6.22
N GLN A 86 -19.16 -9.52 -5.68
CA GLN A 86 -19.38 -10.95 -5.94
C GLN A 86 -18.20 -11.65 -5.25
N ILE A 87 -18.38 -12.42 -4.18
CA ILE A 87 -18.81 -13.81 -4.26
C ILE A 87 -19.58 -14.17 -2.97
N LYS A 88 -20.92 -14.15 -3.04
CA LYS A 88 -21.72 -15.13 -2.30
C LYS A 88 -21.62 -16.44 -3.10
N LYS A 89 -21.10 -17.49 -2.48
CA LYS A 89 -21.51 -18.86 -2.78
C LYS A 89 -21.81 -19.53 -1.46
#